data_AF-A0A2R7SE82-F1
#
_entry.id   AF-A0A2R7SE82-F1
#
_cell.length_a   1.000
_cell.length_b   1.000
_cell.length_c   1.000
_cell.angle_alpha   90.00
_cell.angle_beta   90.00
_cell.angle_gamma   90.00
#
_symmetry.space_group_name_H-M   'P 1'
#
loop_
_entity.id
_entity.type
_entity.pdbx_description
1 polymer ?
#
loop_
_entity_poly.entity_id
_entity_poly.type
_entity_poly.pdbx_seq_one_letter_code
_entity_poly.pdbx_strand_id
1 'polypeptide(L)'
;TNKTVAPTTGAYGPITLGTALPYRIEACGTVAEQPVCLWAATNVGGTVNLTPLTSAITVLASGQSPETLMTGAAQRLTDIDIAAAHAQVRAAVAPALAEAGLAADFDLLAGALTPGSHTGQDRVLDSVAVTLGTDTKAYAALGSRFGSGVAYLEPGAALEGALSLDATATAALDLPGLDALYTTLGAALSVKDTCQPELTKPFDASGRATAYTSSPTGVETVTGNSGDRAAQLLCLVMGGVLGDYGVLFGNGKLLPPVVGRCELGAGDPLCRVSFTFQTAKGVLRPLGIEQAAVKRADGWKFLGNRLEVQASAAARLVLSRRADSPATDTYRRFIDISIPIVGGLQCARASQQDTRGANVPLALFKRPSTGRYLSLWSVRSSNAAPSLNPASGALRGADLVAVPVPN
;
A
#
# COMPACT_ATOMS: atom_id res chain seq x y z
N THR A 1 24.65 8.31 -9.30
CA THR A 1 25.15 8.43 -10.69
C THR A 1 24.61 9.66 -11.43
N ASN A 2 23.69 10.47 -10.89
CA ASN A 2 23.10 11.67 -11.53
C ASN A 2 22.69 11.43 -13.01
N LYS A 3 22.24 10.22 -13.34
CA LYS A 3 21.78 9.86 -14.67
C LYS A 3 20.27 10.04 -14.76
N THR A 4 19.82 10.64 -15.86
CA THR A 4 18.40 10.79 -16.16
C THR A 4 17.76 9.43 -16.39
N VAL A 5 16.58 9.23 -15.81
CA VAL A 5 15.76 8.03 -16.00
C VAL A 5 15.10 8.09 -17.37
N ALA A 6 15.15 7.01 -18.14
CA ALA A 6 14.32 6.88 -19.33
C ALA A 6 12.84 6.82 -18.89
N PRO A 7 11.99 7.81 -19.23
CA PRO A 7 10.65 7.93 -18.64
C PRO A 7 9.69 6.81 -19.05
N THR A 8 9.96 6.12 -20.16
CA THR A 8 9.15 5.02 -20.69
C THR A 8 9.56 3.65 -20.14
N THR A 9 10.85 3.45 -19.84
CA THR A 9 11.38 2.14 -19.43
C THR A 9 11.85 2.10 -17.98
N GLY A 10 11.93 3.24 -17.30
CA GLY A 10 12.50 3.33 -15.95
C GLY A 10 14.01 3.04 -15.88
N ALA A 11 14.69 2.89 -17.02
CA ALA A 11 16.08 2.47 -17.07
C ALA A 11 17.03 3.60 -16.62
N TYR A 12 18.02 3.22 -15.80
CA TYR A 12 19.14 4.05 -15.39
C TYR A 12 20.42 3.50 -16.04
N GLY A 13 20.83 4.02 -17.19
CA GLY A 13 22.12 3.63 -17.75
C GLY A 13 22.17 3.46 -19.26
N PRO A 14 23.35 3.10 -19.81
CA PRO A 14 24.42 2.33 -19.16
C PRO A 14 25.17 3.05 -18.02
N ILE A 15 25.55 2.29 -16.98
CA ILE A 15 26.37 2.75 -15.83
C ILE A 15 27.68 1.96 -15.84
N THR A 16 28.81 2.66 -15.88
CA THR A 16 30.13 2.04 -15.73
C THR A 16 30.39 1.69 -14.26
N LEU A 17 30.67 0.42 -13.99
CA LEU A 17 30.94 -0.08 -12.65
C LEU A 17 32.46 -0.13 -12.39
N GLY A 18 32.92 0.22 -11.18
CA GLY A 18 34.34 0.18 -10.78
C GLY A 18 34.81 -1.24 -10.44
N THR A 19 36.01 -1.47 -9.92
CA THR A 19 36.52 -2.85 -9.69
C THR A 19 36.09 -3.51 -8.37
N ALA A 20 35.42 -2.78 -7.47
CA ALA A 20 35.04 -3.29 -6.15
C ALA A 20 33.65 -3.95 -6.19
N LEU A 21 33.64 -5.29 -6.09
CA LEU A 21 32.45 -6.14 -5.98
C LEU A 21 32.15 -6.50 -4.52
N PRO A 22 30.88 -6.77 -4.15
CA PRO A 22 29.65 -6.62 -4.92
C PRO A 22 29.21 -5.17 -5.11
N TYR A 23 28.53 -4.89 -6.24
CA TYR A 23 27.83 -3.63 -6.41
C TYR A 23 26.49 -3.68 -5.71
N ARG A 24 26.27 -2.72 -4.81
CA ARG A 24 24.98 -2.42 -4.20
C ARG A 24 24.36 -1.27 -4.95
N ILE A 25 23.12 -1.46 -5.39
CA ILE A 25 22.38 -0.47 -6.17
C ILE A 25 21.14 -0.11 -5.38
N GLU A 26 20.91 1.19 -5.24
CA GLU A 26 19.73 1.75 -4.60
C GLU A 26 19.10 2.77 -5.55
N ALA A 27 17.79 2.69 -5.71
CA ALA A 27 16.99 3.74 -6.31
C ALA A 27 15.85 4.10 -5.36
N CYS A 28 15.85 5.37 -4.93
CA CYS A 28 14.80 5.92 -4.08
C CYS A 28 13.93 6.90 -4.87
N GLY A 29 12.64 6.91 -4.54
CA GLY A 29 11.66 7.81 -5.09
C GLY A 29 10.40 7.82 -4.23
N THR A 30 9.28 8.20 -4.84
CA THR A 30 7.99 8.22 -4.16
C THR A 30 6.96 7.49 -5.02
N VAL A 31 6.24 6.54 -4.43
CA VAL A 31 5.13 5.82 -5.06
C VAL A 31 3.88 6.04 -4.21
N ALA A 32 2.82 6.58 -4.82
CA ALA A 32 1.58 6.93 -4.11
C ALA A 32 1.80 7.66 -2.77
N GLU A 33 2.60 8.72 -2.80
CA GLU A 33 3.03 9.52 -1.63
C GLU A 33 3.97 8.86 -0.63
N GLN A 34 4.20 7.55 -0.76
CA GLN A 34 5.10 6.82 0.11
C GLN A 34 6.52 6.89 -0.45
N PRO A 35 7.50 7.36 0.33
CA PRO A 35 8.89 7.21 -0.06
C PRO A 35 9.21 5.71 -0.16
N VAL A 36 9.78 5.30 -1.29
CA VAL A 36 10.18 3.92 -1.54
C VAL A 36 11.61 3.92 -2.03
N CYS A 37 12.42 3.05 -1.45
CA CYS A 37 13.72 2.68 -1.98
C CYS A 37 13.66 1.23 -2.43
N LEU A 38 14.26 0.94 -3.58
CA LEU A 38 14.44 -0.40 -4.11
C LEU A 38 15.92 -0.69 -4.17
N TRP A 39 16.28 -1.93 -3.85
CA TRP A 39 17.65 -2.38 -3.77
C TRP A 39 17.91 -3.58 -4.68
N ALA A 40 19.14 -3.68 -5.14
CA ALA A 40 19.69 -4.88 -5.76
C ALA A 40 21.17 -5.02 -5.40
N ALA A 41 21.66 -6.25 -5.41
CA ALA A 41 23.07 -6.57 -5.34
C ALA A 41 23.46 -7.43 -6.55
N THR A 42 24.60 -7.13 -7.16
CA THR A 42 25.17 -7.93 -8.25
C THR A 42 26.70 -7.95 -8.18
N ASN A 43 27.29 -9.08 -8.56
CA ASN A 43 28.73 -9.25 -8.77
C ASN A 43 29.12 -9.26 -10.24
N VAL A 44 28.15 -9.20 -11.15
CA VAL A 44 28.37 -9.25 -12.60
C VAL A 44 27.88 -7.98 -13.27
N GLY A 45 28.58 -7.57 -14.33
CA GLY A 45 28.12 -6.51 -15.22
C GLY A 45 26.94 -6.97 -16.09
N GLY A 46 26.07 -6.05 -16.46
CA GLY A 46 24.89 -6.33 -17.28
C GLY A 46 23.69 -5.50 -16.85
N THR A 47 22.49 -6.01 -17.15
CA THR A 47 21.23 -5.45 -16.67
C THR A 47 20.89 -6.07 -15.32
N VAL A 48 20.44 -5.23 -14.38
CA VAL A 48 19.86 -5.66 -13.12
C VAL A 48 18.59 -4.88 -12.89
N ASN A 49 17.52 -5.59 -12.59
CA ASN A 49 16.23 -5.01 -12.31
C ASN A 49 16.21 -4.49 -10.87
N LEU A 50 15.57 -3.34 -10.66
CA LEU A 50 15.29 -2.81 -9.33
C LEU A 50 13.80 -3.00 -9.07
N THR A 51 13.48 -4.04 -8.29
CA THR A 51 12.10 -4.43 -7.98
C THR A 51 11.97 -4.70 -6.48
N PRO A 52 10.74 -4.78 -5.96
CA PRO A 52 10.53 -5.26 -4.60
C PRO A 52 11.10 -6.68 -4.37
N LEU A 53 11.11 -7.54 -5.39
CA LEU A 53 11.69 -8.89 -5.27
C LEU A 53 13.22 -8.87 -5.22
N THR A 54 13.89 -8.03 -6.03
CA THR A 54 15.36 -7.87 -5.93
C THR A 54 15.78 -7.27 -4.58
N SER A 55 14.91 -6.44 -4.01
CA SER A 55 15.08 -5.87 -2.68
C SER A 55 15.02 -6.97 -1.60
N ALA A 56 14.03 -7.86 -1.69
CA ALA A 56 13.94 -9.03 -0.81
C ALA A 56 15.18 -9.92 -0.91
N ILE A 57 15.66 -10.22 -2.13
CA ILE A 57 16.89 -10.99 -2.34
C ILE A 57 18.08 -10.31 -1.66
N THR A 58 18.22 -8.99 -1.81
CA THR A 58 19.33 -8.22 -1.23
C THR A 58 19.32 -8.23 0.30
N VAL A 59 18.14 -8.03 0.89
CA VAL A 59 17.94 -8.07 2.35
C VAL A 59 18.23 -9.48 2.90
N LEU A 60 17.72 -10.52 2.25
CA LEU A 60 17.93 -11.91 2.66
C LEU A 60 19.40 -12.35 2.51
N ALA A 61 20.06 -11.96 1.42
CA ALA A 61 21.46 -12.29 1.17
C ALA A 61 22.40 -11.58 2.16
N SER A 62 22.10 -10.34 2.53
CA SER A 62 22.94 -9.58 3.47
C SER A 62 22.67 -9.91 4.93
N GLY A 63 21.46 -10.40 5.24
CA GLY A 63 20.98 -10.54 6.61
C GLY A 63 20.82 -9.20 7.36
N GLN A 64 20.85 -8.07 6.64
CA GLN A 64 20.80 -6.73 7.21
C GLN A 64 19.49 -6.03 6.83
N SER A 65 19.09 -5.05 7.66
CA SER A 65 17.95 -4.19 7.30
C SER A 65 18.30 -3.35 6.06
N PRO A 66 17.29 -2.93 5.27
CA PRO A 66 17.52 -2.09 4.09
C PRO A 66 18.31 -0.80 4.38
N GLU A 67 18.10 -0.18 5.54
CA GLU A 67 18.78 1.06 5.94
C GLU A 67 20.26 0.81 6.26
N THR A 68 20.57 -0.36 6.83
CA THR A 68 21.94 -0.75 7.21
C THR A 68 22.76 -1.15 5.98
N LEU A 69 22.10 -1.77 5.00
CA LEU A 69 22.68 -2.21 3.73
C LEU A 69 23.43 -1.09 2.99
N MET A 70 22.96 0.15 3.10
CA MET A 70 23.51 1.31 2.37
C MET A 70 24.44 2.19 3.21
N THR A 71 24.41 2.08 4.53
CA THR A 71 25.14 2.96 5.46
C THR A 71 26.30 2.28 6.20
N GLY A 72 26.35 0.94 6.19
CA GLY A 72 27.36 0.16 6.92
C GLY A 72 28.61 -0.22 6.12
N ALA A 73 29.65 -0.68 6.85
CA ALA A 73 30.75 -1.44 6.26
C ALA A 73 30.15 -2.63 5.52
N ALA A 74 30.41 -2.73 4.22
CA ALA A 74 29.88 -3.81 3.39
C ALA A 74 30.36 -5.14 3.97
N GLN A 75 29.50 -5.82 4.75
CA GLN A 75 29.68 -7.25 4.94
C GLN A 75 29.67 -7.86 3.56
N ARG A 76 30.64 -8.74 3.31
CA ARG A 76 30.97 -9.23 2.00
C ARG A 76 29.84 -10.16 1.53
N LEU A 77 28.80 -9.57 0.94
CA LEU A 77 27.80 -10.24 0.13
C LEU A 77 28.54 -11.11 -0.89
N THR A 78 28.38 -12.43 -0.81
CA THR A 78 29.01 -13.35 -1.75
C THR A 78 28.01 -13.79 -2.83
N ASP A 79 28.52 -14.33 -3.94
CA ASP A 79 27.66 -14.97 -4.97
C ASP A 79 26.81 -16.09 -4.38
N ILE A 80 27.33 -16.81 -3.39
CA ILE A 80 26.62 -17.89 -2.70
C ILE A 80 25.43 -17.33 -1.91
N ASP A 81 25.61 -16.21 -1.21
CA ASP A 81 24.54 -15.58 -0.43
C ASP A 81 23.43 -15.04 -1.34
N ILE A 82 23.82 -14.38 -2.44
CA ILE A 82 22.87 -13.88 -3.45
C ILE A 82 22.12 -15.04 -4.12
N ALA A 83 22.81 -16.10 -4.51
CA ALA A 83 22.20 -17.27 -5.14
C ALA A 83 21.25 -18.01 -4.18
N ALA A 84 21.62 -18.16 -2.91
CA ALA A 84 20.77 -18.78 -1.89
C ALA A 84 19.49 -17.96 -1.65
N ALA A 85 19.62 -16.64 -1.47
CA ALA A 85 18.48 -15.74 -1.31
C ALA A 85 17.59 -15.69 -2.57
N HIS A 86 18.20 -15.68 -3.76
CA HIS A 86 17.47 -15.75 -5.02
C HIS A 86 16.68 -17.04 -5.14
N ALA A 87 17.28 -18.20 -4.82
CA ALA A 87 16.58 -19.48 -4.81
C ALA A 87 15.43 -19.50 -3.81
N GLN A 88 15.61 -18.92 -2.62
CA GLN A 88 14.60 -18.85 -1.57
C GLN A 88 13.40 -17.99 -2.00
N VAL A 89 13.65 -16.79 -2.54
CA VAL A 89 12.59 -15.90 -3.06
C VAL A 89 11.88 -16.54 -4.24
N ARG A 90 12.64 -17.13 -5.17
CA ARG A 90 12.09 -17.83 -6.36
C ARG A 90 11.17 -18.99 -5.96
N ALA A 91 11.56 -19.78 -4.96
CA ALA A 91 10.70 -20.84 -4.43
C ALA A 91 9.41 -20.27 -3.81
N ALA A 92 9.50 -19.17 -3.07
CA ALA A 92 8.34 -18.52 -2.46
C ALA A 92 7.36 -17.92 -3.48
N VAL A 93 7.86 -17.42 -4.62
CA VAL A 93 7.03 -16.87 -5.72
C VAL A 93 6.75 -17.87 -6.84
N ALA A 94 7.06 -19.17 -6.67
CA ALA A 94 6.82 -20.18 -7.68
C ALA A 94 5.38 -20.22 -8.24
N PRO A 95 4.32 -20.04 -7.42
CA PRO A 95 2.96 -19.92 -7.93
C PRO A 95 2.78 -18.73 -8.88
N ALA A 96 3.42 -17.59 -8.59
CA ALA A 96 3.33 -16.38 -9.41
C ALA A 96 4.12 -16.52 -10.72
N LEU A 97 5.28 -17.19 -10.68
CA LEU A 97 6.05 -17.53 -11.89
C LEU A 97 5.23 -18.42 -12.82
N ALA A 98 4.59 -19.46 -12.29
CA ALA A 98 3.75 -20.36 -13.07
C ALA A 98 2.55 -19.62 -13.67
N GLU A 99 1.89 -18.74 -12.91
CA GLU A 99 0.77 -17.93 -13.38
C GLU A 99 1.17 -16.97 -14.51
N ALA A 100 2.36 -16.37 -14.41
CA ALA A 100 2.92 -15.49 -15.43
C ALA A 100 3.48 -16.22 -16.67
N GLY A 101 3.42 -17.55 -16.70
CA GLY A 101 3.99 -18.36 -17.79
C GLY A 101 5.52 -18.36 -17.84
N LEU A 102 6.18 -18.04 -16.73
CA LEU A 102 7.64 -18.05 -16.61
C LEU A 102 8.15 -19.41 -16.15
N ALA A 103 9.38 -19.74 -16.56
CA ALA A 103 10.05 -20.94 -16.10
C ALA A 103 10.30 -20.90 -14.59
N ALA A 104 10.27 -22.06 -13.94
CA ALA A 104 10.51 -22.16 -12.49
C ALA A 104 11.92 -21.69 -12.10
N ASP A 105 12.86 -21.69 -13.04
CA ASP A 105 14.23 -21.24 -12.85
C ASP A 105 14.47 -19.77 -13.24
N PHE A 106 13.42 -19.01 -13.57
CA PHE A 106 13.51 -17.61 -14.01
C PHE A 106 14.39 -16.74 -13.10
N ASP A 107 15.23 -15.92 -13.73
CA ASP A 107 16.12 -14.99 -13.06
C ASP A 107 15.35 -13.72 -12.63
N LEU A 108 15.11 -13.58 -11.33
CA LEU A 108 14.40 -12.43 -10.77
C LEU A 108 15.27 -11.16 -10.75
N LEU A 109 16.59 -11.31 -10.82
CA LEU A 109 17.55 -10.21 -10.75
C LEU A 109 17.77 -9.57 -12.13
N ALA A 110 17.96 -10.37 -13.17
CA ALA A 110 18.32 -9.87 -14.52
C ALA A 110 17.38 -10.35 -15.64
N GLY A 111 16.33 -11.09 -15.32
CA GLY A 111 15.33 -11.54 -16.30
C GLY A 111 14.68 -10.39 -17.06
N ALA A 112 14.09 -10.71 -18.21
CA ALA A 112 13.42 -9.71 -19.04
C ALA A 112 12.23 -9.09 -18.29
N LEU A 113 12.29 -7.77 -18.10
CA LEU A 113 11.23 -6.96 -17.49
C LEU A 113 10.82 -5.85 -18.46
N THR A 114 9.54 -5.82 -18.82
CA THR A 114 8.93 -4.71 -19.56
C THR A 114 7.90 -4.07 -18.64
N PRO A 115 8.22 -2.91 -18.02
CA PRO A 115 7.30 -2.27 -17.08
C PRO A 115 5.96 -1.92 -17.72
N GLY A 116 4.85 -2.26 -17.04
CA GLY A 116 3.49 -1.99 -17.50
C GLY A 116 2.99 -2.93 -18.60
N SER A 117 3.69 -4.03 -18.87
CA SER A 117 3.24 -5.03 -19.84
C SER A 117 2.23 -6.01 -19.25
N HIS A 118 2.08 -6.07 -17.92
CA HIS A 118 1.22 -7.02 -17.19
C HIS A 118 1.42 -8.48 -17.59
N THR A 119 2.64 -8.82 -18.04
CA THR A 119 3.02 -10.13 -18.59
C THR A 119 4.44 -10.48 -18.13
N GLY A 120 4.81 -11.77 -18.15
CA GLY A 120 6.14 -12.21 -17.73
C GLY A 120 6.49 -11.71 -16.33
N GLN A 121 7.68 -11.11 -16.15
CA GLN A 121 8.12 -10.64 -14.82
C GLN A 121 7.22 -9.52 -14.27
N ASP A 122 6.67 -8.67 -15.12
CA ASP A 122 5.79 -7.58 -14.70
C ASP A 122 4.51 -8.15 -14.04
N ARG A 123 3.96 -9.23 -14.60
CA ARG A 123 2.82 -9.96 -14.01
C ARG A 123 3.14 -10.57 -12.64
N VAL A 124 4.37 -11.03 -12.42
CA VAL A 124 4.82 -11.50 -11.09
C VAL A 124 4.82 -10.34 -10.09
N LEU A 125 5.28 -9.17 -10.50
CA LEU A 125 5.30 -7.97 -9.64
C LEU A 125 3.88 -7.44 -9.36
N ASP A 126 2.96 -7.60 -10.30
CA ASP A 126 1.55 -7.28 -10.11
C ASP A 126 0.88 -8.19 -9.07
N SER A 127 1.27 -9.47 -9.02
CA SER A 127 0.64 -10.51 -8.20
C SER A 127 1.23 -10.66 -6.80
N VAL A 128 2.43 -10.13 -6.55
CA VAL A 128 3.14 -10.29 -5.27
C VAL A 128 3.38 -8.96 -4.59
N ALA A 129 2.86 -8.80 -3.38
CA ALA A 129 3.24 -7.73 -2.47
C ALA A 129 4.48 -8.13 -1.68
N VAL A 130 5.46 -7.23 -1.55
CA VAL A 130 6.67 -7.47 -0.75
C VAL A 130 6.71 -6.50 0.41
N THR A 131 6.94 -7.02 1.60
CA THR A 131 7.25 -6.25 2.81
C THR A 131 8.61 -6.69 3.33
N LEU A 132 9.46 -5.73 3.63
CA LEU A 132 10.79 -5.95 4.20
C LEU A 132 10.80 -5.44 5.63
N GLY A 133 11.60 -6.06 6.49
CA GLY A 133 11.78 -5.56 7.85
C GLY A 133 12.86 -6.30 8.60
N THR A 134 12.91 -6.05 9.90
CA THR A 134 13.87 -6.63 10.82
C THR A 134 13.17 -6.94 12.13
N ASP A 135 13.18 -8.20 12.55
CA ASP A 135 12.76 -8.65 13.89
C ASP A 135 13.74 -9.72 14.38
N THR A 136 14.70 -9.33 15.22
CA THR A 136 15.91 -10.11 15.58
C THR A 136 16.85 -10.46 14.42
N LYS A 137 16.31 -10.66 13.22
CA LYS A 137 16.99 -10.82 11.93
C LYS A 137 16.24 -10.04 10.85
N ALA A 138 16.90 -9.79 9.72
CA ALA A 138 16.22 -9.29 8.54
C ALA A 138 15.21 -10.31 8.01
N TYR A 139 14.10 -9.84 7.47
CA TYR A 139 13.08 -10.71 6.87
C TYR A 139 12.46 -10.10 5.61
N ALA A 140 11.88 -10.97 4.79
CA ALA A 140 10.97 -10.61 3.71
C ALA A 140 9.65 -11.37 3.86
N ALA A 141 8.54 -10.66 3.81
CA ALA A 141 7.20 -11.23 3.75
C ALA A 141 6.60 -10.96 2.36
N LEU A 142 6.28 -12.02 1.64
CA LEU A 142 5.67 -11.96 0.31
C LEU A 142 4.19 -12.32 0.45
N GLY A 143 3.29 -11.44 0.04
CA GLY A 143 1.83 -11.65 0.11
C GLY A 143 1.19 -11.75 -1.27
N SER A 144 0.21 -12.63 -1.43
CA SER A 144 -0.54 -12.75 -2.68
C SER A 144 -1.51 -11.58 -2.84
N ARG A 145 -1.43 -10.87 -3.98
CA ARG A 145 -2.40 -9.81 -4.36
C ARG A 145 -3.61 -10.38 -5.05
N PHE A 146 -3.46 -11.47 -5.81
CA PHE A 146 -4.51 -12.10 -6.62
C PHE A 146 -4.97 -13.44 -6.05
N GLY A 147 -4.85 -13.60 -4.73
CA GLY A 147 -5.24 -14.82 -4.05
C GLY A 147 -5.10 -14.71 -2.54
N SER A 148 -4.43 -15.70 -1.94
CA SER A 148 -4.28 -15.80 -0.50
C SER A 148 -2.89 -16.27 -0.10
N GLY A 149 -2.61 -16.21 1.20
CA GLY A 149 -1.35 -16.67 1.76
C GLY A 149 -0.27 -15.59 1.77
N VAL A 150 0.67 -15.83 2.68
CA VAL A 150 1.89 -15.05 2.88
C VAL A 150 3.02 -16.05 3.03
N ALA A 151 4.11 -15.82 2.31
CA ALA A 151 5.37 -16.52 2.46
C ALA A 151 6.33 -15.64 3.27
N TYR A 152 6.80 -16.16 4.39
CA TYR A 152 7.75 -15.50 5.28
C TYR A 152 9.15 -16.10 5.11
N LEU A 153 10.14 -15.22 4.98
CA LEU A 153 11.52 -15.56 4.63
C LEU A 153 12.48 -14.88 5.60
N GLU A 154 13.38 -15.67 6.18
CA GLU A 154 14.56 -15.20 6.90
C GLU A 154 15.84 -15.75 6.26
N PRO A 155 16.98 -15.06 6.39
CA PRO A 155 18.29 -15.54 5.95
C PRO A 155 18.61 -16.94 6.51
N GLY A 156 18.80 -17.90 5.61
CA GLY A 156 19.19 -19.28 5.95
C GLY A 156 18.11 -20.12 6.63
N ALA A 157 16.90 -19.59 6.81
CA ALA A 157 15.77 -20.33 7.36
C ALA A 157 14.95 -21.04 6.26
N ALA A 158 14.18 -22.04 6.66
CA ALA A 158 13.18 -22.64 5.79
C ALA A 158 12.08 -21.62 5.47
N LEU A 159 11.48 -21.74 4.29
CA LEU A 159 10.29 -20.96 3.91
C LEU A 159 9.13 -21.31 4.84
N GLU A 160 8.50 -20.29 5.44
CA GLU A 160 7.28 -20.44 6.23
C GLU A 160 6.07 -19.90 5.48
N GLY A 161 4.97 -20.65 5.49
CA GLY A 161 3.78 -20.31 4.71
C GLY A 161 3.99 -20.49 3.20
N ALA A 162 2.98 -20.08 2.43
CA ALA A 162 3.00 -20.20 0.97
C ALA A 162 2.06 -19.16 0.35
N LEU A 163 2.37 -18.78 -0.89
CA LEU A 163 1.45 -18.05 -1.74
C LEU A 163 0.49 -19.02 -2.42
N SER A 164 -0.76 -18.60 -2.55
CA SER A 164 -1.75 -19.25 -3.40
C SER A 164 -2.31 -18.22 -4.37
N LEU A 165 -2.32 -18.59 -5.65
CA LEU A 165 -2.97 -17.84 -6.72
C LEU A 165 -4.03 -18.75 -7.34
N ASP A 166 -5.21 -18.20 -7.59
CA ASP A 166 -6.24 -18.90 -8.35
C ASP A 166 -6.05 -18.56 -9.82
N ALA A 167 -5.37 -19.44 -10.55
CA ALA A 167 -5.05 -19.21 -11.97
C ALA A 167 -6.28 -18.94 -12.85
N THR A 168 -7.45 -19.47 -12.48
CA THR A 168 -8.70 -19.25 -13.24
C THR A 168 -9.23 -17.85 -12.95
N ALA A 169 -9.22 -17.46 -11.68
CA ALA A 169 -9.66 -16.14 -11.26
C ALA A 169 -8.69 -15.03 -11.67
N THR A 170 -7.38 -15.30 -11.71
CA THR A 170 -6.37 -14.36 -12.19
C THR A 170 -6.39 -14.19 -13.70
N ALA A 171 -6.75 -15.22 -14.47
CA ALA A 171 -6.94 -15.10 -15.92
C ALA A 171 -8.10 -14.17 -16.29
N ALA A 172 -9.12 -14.07 -15.44
CA ALA A 172 -10.21 -13.10 -15.58
C ALA A 172 -9.80 -11.65 -15.23
N LEU A 173 -8.62 -11.46 -14.64
CA LEU A 173 -8.12 -10.15 -14.24
C LEU A 173 -7.51 -9.40 -15.41
N ASP A 174 -8.32 -8.54 -16.01
CA ASP A 174 -7.98 -7.65 -17.13
C ASP A 174 -7.19 -6.41 -16.65
N LEU A 175 -5.92 -6.59 -16.24
CA LEU A 175 -5.07 -5.46 -15.82
C LEU A 175 -4.92 -4.36 -16.89
N PRO A 176 -4.76 -4.66 -18.19
CA PRO A 176 -4.77 -3.61 -19.23
C PRO A 176 -6.06 -2.78 -19.25
N GLY A 177 -7.21 -3.39 -18.99
CA GLY A 177 -8.47 -2.66 -18.82
C GLY A 177 -8.49 -1.77 -17.58
N LEU A 178 -7.75 -2.11 -16.52
CA LEU A 178 -7.60 -1.28 -15.34
C LEU A 178 -6.74 -0.04 -15.63
N ASP A 179 -5.70 -0.19 -16.45
CA ASP A 179 -4.91 0.93 -16.99
C ASP A 179 -5.73 1.86 -17.89
N ALA A 180 -6.62 1.28 -18.69
CA ALA A 180 -7.57 2.05 -19.49
C ALA A 180 -8.56 2.84 -18.61
N LEU A 181 -9.05 2.25 -17.51
CA LEU A 181 -9.85 2.95 -16.50
C LEU A 181 -9.07 4.13 -15.92
N TYR A 182 -7.81 3.92 -15.51
CA TYR A 182 -6.95 4.99 -15.01
C TYR A 182 -6.77 6.12 -16.04
N THR A 183 -6.51 5.78 -17.30
CA THR A 183 -6.34 6.77 -18.37
C THR A 183 -7.61 7.61 -18.54
N THR A 184 -8.77 6.96 -18.48
CA THR A 184 -10.09 7.63 -18.54
C THR A 184 -10.30 8.55 -17.35
N LEU A 185 -10.00 8.11 -16.13
CA LEU A 185 -10.06 8.93 -14.92
C LEU A 185 -9.11 10.14 -15.01
N GLY A 186 -7.88 9.93 -15.43
CA GLY A 186 -6.89 10.99 -15.60
C GLY A 186 -7.35 12.06 -16.59
N ALA A 187 -7.94 11.64 -17.73
CA ALA A 187 -8.51 12.56 -18.71
C ALA A 187 -9.70 13.34 -18.14
N ALA A 188 -10.65 12.67 -17.47
CA ALA A 188 -11.81 13.31 -16.87
C ALA A 188 -11.43 14.35 -15.80
N LEU A 189 -10.40 14.07 -15.00
CA LEU A 189 -9.92 14.96 -13.94
C LEU A 189 -9.03 16.11 -14.42
N SER A 190 -8.72 16.18 -15.72
CA SER A 190 -7.80 17.20 -16.27
C SER A 190 -8.48 18.56 -16.53
N VAL A 191 -9.79 18.55 -16.82
CA VAL A 191 -10.55 19.75 -17.22
C VAL A 191 -11.73 19.95 -16.27
N LYS A 192 -11.78 21.12 -15.61
CA LYS A 192 -12.82 21.46 -14.63
C LYS A 192 -14.24 21.37 -15.22
N ASP A 193 -14.44 21.99 -16.39
CA ASP A 193 -15.78 22.19 -16.96
C ASP A 193 -16.42 20.89 -17.46
N THR A 194 -15.61 19.92 -17.85
CA THR A 194 -16.08 18.59 -18.30
C THR A 194 -15.87 17.51 -17.25
N CYS A 195 -15.38 17.85 -16.05
CA CYS A 195 -15.04 16.86 -15.03
C CYS A 195 -16.23 15.95 -14.71
N GLN A 196 -17.36 16.52 -14.32
CA GLN A 196 -18.52 15.70 -13.90
C GLN A 196 -19.05 14.80 -15.04
N PRO A 197 -19.40 15.32 -16.24
CA PRO A 197 -19.96 14.47 -17.30
C PRO A 197 -18.97 13.41 -17.81
N GLU A 198 -17.67 13.68 -17.81
CA GLU A 198 -16.66 12.69 -18.22
C GLU A 198 -16.35 11.68 -17.11
N LEU A 199 -16.36 12.11 -15.85
CA LEU A 199 -16.06 11.27 -14.69
C LEU A 199 -17.21 10.34 -14.33
N THR A 200 -18.47 10.67 -14.62
CA THR A 200 -19.59 9.74 -14.45
C THR A 200 -19.39 8.44 -15.25
N LYS A 201 -18.80 8.49 -16.45
CA LYS A 201 -18.64 7.33 -17.35
C LYS A 201 -17.79 6.19 -16.76
N PRO A 202 -16.60 6.45 -16.18
CA PRO A 202 -15.79 5.42 -15.52
C PRO A 202 -16.31 5.02 -14.14
N PHE A 203 -17.23 5.77 -13.52
CA PHE A 203 -17.77 5.39 -12.21
C PHE A 203 -18.80 4.26 -12.32
N ASP A 204 -18.76 3.34 -11.35
CA ASP A 204 -19.80 2.34 -11.18
C ASP A 204 -21.09 3.00 -10.67
N ALA A 205 -22.26 2.45 -10.99
CA ALA A 205 -23.53 2.93 -10.47
C ALA A 205 -23.57 2.91 -8.92
N SER A 206 -22.90 1.93 -8.30
CA SER A 206 -22.75 1.81 -6.85
C SER A 206 -21.54 2.60 -6.30
N GLY A 207 -20.99 3.51 -7.10
CA GLY A 207 -19.83 4.32 -6.74
C GLY A 207 -20.05 5.15 -5.48
N ARG A 208 -18.97 5.29 -4.72
CA ARG A 208 -18.94 5.96 -3.42
C ARG A 208 -17.83 6.98 -3.37
N ALA A 209 -18.10 8.15 -2.81
CA ALA A 209 -17.06 9.10 -2.47
C ALA A 209 -17.38 9.74 -1.13
N THR A 210 -16.33 10.09 -0.40
CA THR A 210 -16.42 10.78 0.88
C THR A 210 -15.49 11.98 0.82
N ALA A 211 -15.99 13.15 1.17
CA ALA A 211 -15.21 14.35 1.32
C ALA A 211 -15.50 14.96 2.69
N TYR A 212 -14.51 15.65 3.24
CA TYR A 212 -14.63 16.39 4.49
C TYR A 212 -14.74 17.88 4.16
N THR A 213 -15.65 18.55 4.82
CA THR A 213 -15.83 19.99 4.70
C THR A 213 -15.60 20.64 6.05
N SER A 214 -14.96 21.80 6.04
CA SER A 214 -14.86 22.64 7.23
C SER A 214 -16.11 23.52 7.29
N SER A 215 -16.91 23.35 8.34
CA SER A 215 -18.03 24.22 8.68
C SER A 215 -17.71 25.01 9.95
N PRO A 216 -18.39 26.15 10.21
CA PRO A 216 -18.25 26.88 11.47
C PRO A 216 -18.55 26.02 12.71
N THR A 217 -19.32 24.95 12.55
CA THR A 217 -19.76 24.02 13.61
C THR A 217 -18.88 22.77 13.75
N GLY A 218 -17.84 22.62 12.90
CA GLY A 218 -16.94 21.47 12.92
C GLY A 218 -16.70 20.88 11.53
N VAL A 219 -16.13 19.68 11.48
CA VAL A 219 -15.91 18.95 10.23
C VAL A 219 -17.18 18.16 9.89
N GLU A 220 -17.75 18.43 8.72
CA GLU A 220 -18.86 17.64 8.18
C GLU A 220 -18.34 16.63 7.17
N THR A 221 -18.98 15.47 7.12
CA THR A 221 -18.68 14.43 6.14
C THR A 221 -19.77 14.41 5.08
N VAL A 222 -19.40 14.64 3.82
CA VAL A 222 -20.31 14.54 2.68
C VAL A 222 -20.05 13.22 1.97
N THR A 223 -21.11 12.44 1.74
CA THR A 223 -21.04 11.13 1.08
C THR A 223 -21.87 11.11 -0.21
N GLY A 224 -21.26 10.74 -1.33
CA GLY A 224 -21.97 10.36 -2.54
C GLY A 224 -22.13 8.85 -2.58
N ASN A 225 -23.36 8.34 -2.62
CA ASN A 225 -23.69 6.89 -2.64
C ASN A 225 -24.28 6.44 -3.99
N SER A 226 -23.87 7.10 -5.07
CA SER A 226 -24.12 6.70 -6.45
C SER A 226 -22.95 7.17 -7.32
N GLY A 227 -22.75 6.53 -8.48
CA GLY A 227 -21.71 6.92 -9.43
C GLY A 227 -21.71 8.42 -9.75
N ASP A 228 -22.88 8.99 -10.07
CA ASP A 228 -23.04 10.42 -10.37
C ASP A 228 -22.66 11.33 -9.21
N ARG A 229 -23.15 11.02 -8.00
CA ARG A 229 -22.86 11.84 -6.82
C ARG A 229 -21.41 11.70 -6.39
N ALA A 230 -20.83 10.52 -6.54
CA ALA A 230 -19.43 10.27 -6.25
C ALA A 230 -18.51 11.02 -7.22
N ALA A 231 -18.82 11.00 -8.52
CA ALA A 231 -18.14 11.78 -9.54
C ALA A 231 -18.26 13.29 -9.26
N GLN A 232 -19.46 13.78 -8.97
CA GLN A 232 -19.67 15.18 -8.60
C GLN A 232 -18.83 15.58 -7.38
N LEU A 233 -18.81 14.75 -6.33
CA LEU A 233 -18.06 15.03 -5.11
C LEU A 233 -16.55 15.09 -5.38
N LEU A 234 -16.03 14.16 -6.17
CA LEU A 234 -14.61 14.18 -6.55
C LEU A 234 -14.27 15.43 -7.38
N CYS A 235 -15.12 15.84 -8.33
CA CYS A 235 -14.91 17.09 -9.06
C CYS A 235 -14.95 18.34 -8.17
N LEU A 236 -15.79 18.36 -7.13
CA LEU A 236 -15.82 19.45 -6.15
C LEU A 236 -14.54 19.50 -5.29
N VAL A 237 -14.02 18.33 -4.88
CA VAL A 237 -12.72 18.23 -4.19
C VAL A 237 -11.59 18.74 -5.09
N MET A 238 -11.55 18.29 -6.35
CA MET A 238 -10.56 18.73 -7.33
C MET A 238 -10.67 20.22 -7.67
N GLY A 239 -11.89 20.78 -7.58
CA GLY A 239 -12.17 22.20 -7.77
C GLY A 239 -11.81 23.07 -6.58
N GLY A 240 -11.29 22.51 -5.49
CA GLY A 240 -11.01 23.24 -4.25
C GLY A 240 -12.26 23.74 -3.52
N VAL A 241 -13.43 23.19 -3.84
CA VAL A 241 -14.71 23.55 -3.21
C VAL A 241 -14.90 22.79 -1.91
N LEU A 242 -14.37 21.55 -1.83
CA LEU A 242 -14.44 20.70 -0.65
C LEU A 242 -13.02 20.24 -0.25
N GLY A 243 -12.77 20.15 1.05
CA GLY A 243 -11.47 19.76 1.62
C GLY A 243 -10.40 20.85 1.56
N ASP A 244 -9.25 20.58 2.18
CA ASP A 244 -8.14 21.54 2.34
C ASP A 244 -7.15 21.52 1.15
N TYR A 245 -7.55 20.96 0.01
CA TYR A 245 -6.62 20.61 -1.08
C TYR A 245 -6.36 21.74 -2.09
N GLY A 246 -7.14 22.82 -2.05
CA GLY A 246 -7.08 23.89 -3.05
C GLY A 246 -7.53 23.41 -4.45
N VAL A 247 -7.43 24.28 -5.46
CA VAL A 247 -7.77 23.91 -6.85
C VAL A 247 -6.67 23.02 -7.41
N LEU A 248 -7.03 21.79 -7.79
CA LEU A 248 -6.13 20.78 -8.35
C LEU A 248 -6.21 20.70 -9.89
N PHE A 249 -7.27 21.25 -10.50
CA PHE A 249 -7.41 21.34 -11.95
C PHE A 249 -6.35 22.24 -12.61
N GLY A 250 -6.04 21.96 -13.88
CA GLY A 250 -5.31 22.89 -14.75
C GLY A 250 -3.82 23.00 -14.45
N ASN A 251 -3.13 21.85 -14.35
CA ASN A 251 -1.66 21.61 -14.45
C ASN A 251 -1.18 20.47 -13.52
N GLY A 252 -2.07 19.84 -12.76
CA GLY A 252 -1.77 18.58 -12.10
C GLY A 252 -2.05 17.37 -13.00
N LYS A 253 -1.53 16.21 -12.60
CA LYS A 253 -1.76 14.94 -13.28
C LYS A 253 -2.07 13.84 -12.27
N LEU A 254 -2.93 12.92 -12.67
CA LEU A 254 -3.04 11.65 -11.97
C LEU A 254 -1.76 10.85 -12.22
N LEU A 255 -1.25 10.18 -11.20
CA LEU A 255 -0.14 9.22 -11.30
C LEU A 255 -0.71 7.81 -11.47
N PRO A 256 0.03 6.90 -12.14
CA PRO A 256 -0.39 5.52 -12.31
C PRO A 256 -0.87 4.90 -10.98
N PRO A 257 -1.97 4.13 -10.99
CA PRO A 257 -2.52 3.59 -9.77
C PRO A 257 -1.60 2.53 -9.20
N VAL A 258 -1.59 2.43 -7.87
CA VAL A 258 -1.05 1.25 -7.20
C VAL A 258 -2.18 0.27 -6.99
N VAL A 259 -2.09 -0.88 -7.65
CA VAL A 259 -3.01 -2.00 -7.42
C VAL A 259 -2.67 -2.67 -6.10
N GLY A 260 -3.67 -2.86 -5.25
CA GLY A 260 -3.57 -3.58 -3.99
C GLY A 260 -4.06 -5.01 -4.13
N ARG A 261 -4.64 -5.54 -3.05
CA ARG A 261 -5.27 -6.87 -3.06
C ARG A 261 -6.54 -6.85 -3.90
N CYS A 262 -6.75 -7.92 -4.66
CA CYS A 262 -7.98 -8.20 -5.38
C CYS A 262 -8.77 -9.34 -4.73
N GLU A 263 -10.09 -9.21 -4.72
CA GLU A 263 -11.07 -10.21 -4.34
C GLU A 263 -11.63 -10.82 -5.63
N LEU A 264 -11.27 -12.08 -5.90
CA LEU A 264 -11.55 -12.77 -7.16
C LEU A 264 -12.54 -13.94 -6.97
N GLY A 265 -13.49 -13.82 -6.05
CA GLY A 265 -14.44 -14.88 -5.67
C GLY A 265 -15.61 -15.05 -6.65
N ALA A 266 -16.73 -15.58 -6.16
CA ALA A 266 -17.95 -15.89 -6.95
C ALA A 266 -18.76 -14.67 -7.43
N GLY A 267 -18.10 -13.55 -7.73
CA GLY A 267 -18.73 -12.32 -8.21
C GLY A 267 -17.76 -11.52 -9.07
N ASP A 268 -18.14 -10.28 -9.39
CA ASP A 268 -17.30 -9.38 -10.18
C ASP A 268 -15.95 -9.14 -9.48
N PRO A 269 -14.80 -9.36 -10.16
CA PRO A 269 -13.49 -9.10 -9.60
C PRO A 269 -13.38 -7.67 -9.05
N LEU A 270 -12.96 -7.53 -7.80
CA LEU A 270 -12.78 -6.25 -7.14
C LEU A 270 -11.33 -6.08 -6.74
N CYS A 271 -10.70 -4.99 -7.16
CA CYS A 271 -9.32 -4.66 -6.77
C CYS A 271 -9.28 -3.39 -5.94
N ARG A 272 -8.49 -3.41 -4.87
CA ARG A 272 -8.08 -2.17 -4.22
C ARG A 272 -7.17 -1.40 -5.16
N VAL A 273 -7.38 -0.10 -5.24
CA VAL A 273 -6.55 0.81 -6.03
C VAL A 273 -6.24 2.04 -5.20
N SER A 274 -5.05 2.59 -5.40
CA SER A 274 -4.66 3.87 -4.81
C SER A 274 -4.31 4.83 -5.93
N PHE A 275 -5.08 5.91 -6.04
CA PHE A 275 -4.80 6.99 -6.98
C PHE A 275 -4.15 8.16 -6.25
N THR A 276 -3.04 8.65 -6.81
CA THR A 276 -2.34 9.83 -6.33
C THR A 276 -2.32 10.89 -7.40
N PHE A 277 -2.68 12.11 -7.05
CA PHE A 277 -2.63 13.26 -7.90
C PHE A 277 -1.38 14.08 -7.59
N GLN A 278 -0.57 14.35 -8.61
CA GLN A 278 0.56 15.26 -8.51
C GLN A 278 0.13 16.65 -8.98
N THR A 279 0.22 17.64 -8.09
CA THR A 279 -0.02 19.05 -8.43
C THR A 279 1.10 19.62 -9.32
N ALA A 280 0.84 20.76 -9.95
CA ALA A 280 1.83 21.51 -10.72
C ALA A 280 3.11 21.86 -9.93
N LYS A 281 3.00 21.97 -8.59
CA LYS A 281 4.12 22.24 -7.69
C LYS A 281 4.88 20.97 -7.26
N GLY A 282 4.54 19.82 -7.84
CA GLY A 282 5.11 18.52 -7.48
C GLY A 282 4.57 17.91 -6.18
N VAL A 283 3.65 18.58 -5.49
CA VAL A 283 3.01 18.05 -4.28
C VAL A 283 2.10 16.90 -4.66
N LEU A 284 2.24 15.77 -3.98
CA LEU A 284 1.37 14.61 -4.14
C LEU A 284 0.14 14.76 -3.21
N ARG A 285 -1.02 14.29 -3.69
CA ARG A 285 -2.28 14.20 -2.95
C ARG A 285 -2.96 12.85 -3.21
N PRO A 286 -3.39 12.07 -2.21
CA PRO A 286 -4.13 10.85 -2.45
C PRO A 286 -5.60 11.20 -2.75
N LEU A 287 -6.24 10.52 -3.71
CA LEU A 287 -7.63 10.81 -4.09
C LEU A 287 -8.67 10.08 -3.23
N GLY A 288 -8.35 9.78 -1.97
CA GLY A 288 -9.18 9.01 -1.05
C GLY A 288 -8.36 7.96 -0.32
N ILE A 289 -9.02 7.13 0.48
CA ILE A 289 -8.40 6.03 1.22
C ILE A 289 -9.06 4.74 0.76
N GLU A 290 -8.28 3.67 0.57
CA GLU A 290 -8.83 2.33 0.27
C GLU A 290 -9.83 2.38 -0.90
N GLN A 291 -9.44 2.95 -2.04
CA GLN A 291 -10.33 3.02 -3.18
C GLN A 291 -10.44 1.65 -3.84
N ALA A 292 -11.51 1.41 -4.59
CA ALA A 292 -11.72 0.17 -5.30
C ALA A 292 -12.13 0.40 -6.76
N ALA A 293 -11.73 -0.55 -7.60
CA ALA A 293 -12.25 -0.75 -8.93
C ALA A 293 -12.90 -2.14 -9.00
N VAL A 294 -13.93 -2.27 -9.82
CA VAL A 294 -14.65 -3.53 -10.04
C VAL A 294 -14.74 -3.82 -11.51
N LYS A 295 -14.48 -5.08 -11.90
CA LYS A 295 -14.59 -5.54 -13.27
C LYS A 295 -16.04 -5.96 -13.54
N ARG A 296 -16.76 -5.12 -14.28
CA ARG A 296 -18.09 -5.45 -14.82
C ARG A 296 -17.94 -6.10 -16.20
N ALA A 297 -19.05 -6.59 -16.74
CA ALA A 297 -19.11 -7.16 -18.08
C ALA A 297 -18.65 -6.17 -19.17
N ASP A 298 -18.88 -4.87 -18.99
CA ASP A 298 -18.51 -3.82 -19.96
C ASP A 298 -17.12 -3.20 -19.72
N GLY A 299 -16.40 -3.62 -18.67
CA GLY A 299 -15.08 -3.05 -18.36
C GLY A 299 -14.84 -2.86 -16.86
N TRP A 300 -13.66 -2.34 -16.53
CA TRP A 300 -13.39 -1.86 -15.18
C TRP A 300 -14.16 -0.57 -14.91
N LYS A 301 -14.79 -0.51 -13.74
CA LYS A 301 -15.46 0.68 -13.22
C LYS A 301 -14.85 1.07 -11.89
N PHE A 302 -14.77 2.37 -11.65
CA PHE A 302 -14.31 2.92 -10.40
C PHE A 302 -15.45 2.95 -9.38
N LEU A 303 -15.27 2.27 -8.25
CA LEU A 303 -16.22 2.31 -7.13
C LEU A 303 -15.94 3.49 -6.20
N GLY A 304 -14.82 4.19 -6.36
CA GLY A 304 -14.39 5.17 -5.39
C GLY A 304 -14.04 4.52 -4.06
N ASN A 305 -14.50 5.11 -2.97
CA ASN A 305 -14.24 4.66 -1.60
C ASN A 305 -14.82 3.25 -1.36
N ARG A 306 -13.96 2.24 -1.20
CA ARG A 306 -14.40 0.83 -1.03
C ARG A 306 -15.30 0.65 0.18
N LEU A 307 -14.99 1.35 1.26
CA LEU A 307 -15.73 1.29 2.52
C LEU A 307 -16.64 2.51 2.65
N GLU A 308 -17.88 2.26 3.06
CA GLU A 308 -18.85 3.31 3.44
C GLU A 308 -18.31 4.22 4.55
N VAL A 309 -17.61 3.61 5.51
CA VAL A 309 -16.86 4.29 6.55
C VAL A 309 -15.38 4.11 6.25
N GLN A 310 -14.69 5.22 6.00
CA GLN A 310 -13.28 5.27 5.65
C GLN A 310 -12.39 5.02 6.89
N ALA A 311 -12.52 3.84 7.47
CA ALA A 311 -11.70 3.42 8.59
C ALA A 311 -10.30 3.00 8.10
N SER A 312 -9.25 3.47 8.76
CA SER A 312 -7.88 3.09 8.49
C SER A 312 -7.23 2.49 9.74
N ALA A 313 -6.23 1.64 9.53
CA ALA A 313 -5.40 1.10 10.59
C ALA A 313 -3.93 1.21 10.18
N ALA A 314 -3.09 1.76 11.05
CA ALA A 314 -1.66 1.88 10.83
C ALA A 314 -0.90 1.38 12.06
N ALA A 315 0.09 0.50 11.84
CA ALA A 315 1.00 0.11 12.90
C ALA A 315 2.04 1.23 13.11
N ARG A 316 2.30 1.60 14.36
CA ARG A 316 3.27 2.62 14.73
C ARG A 316 4.14 2.16 15.89
N LEU A 317 5.44 2.38 15.76
CA LEU A 317 6.40 2.24 16.85
C LEU A 317 6.73 3.63 17.41
N VAL A 318 6.63 3.80 18.72
CA VAL A 318 6.97 5.05 19.41
C VAL A 318 8.23 4.83 20.24
N LEU A 319 9.28 5.55 19.88
CA LEU A 319 10.47 5.69 20.70
C LEU A 319 10.24 6.81 21.73
N SER A 320 10.33 6.47 23.01
CA SER A 320 10.42 7.43 24.11
C SER A 320 11.83 7.43 24.66
N ARG A 321 12.53 8.56 24.49
CA ARG A 321 13.87 8.79 25.02
C ARG A 321 13.83 9.96 26.00
N ARG A 322 14.46 9.79 27.16
CA ARG A 322 14.71 10.91 28.06
C ARG A 322 15.87 11.74 27.53
N ALA A 323 15.67 13.05 27.42
CA ALA A 323 16.71 13.96 26.95
C ALA A 323 17.70 14.36 28.08
N ASP A 324 17.33 14.14 29.33
CA ASP A 324 18.00 14.61 30.55
C ASP A 324 18.83 13.53 31.27
N SER A 325 18.82 12.29 30.78
CA SER A 325 19.47 11.16 31.44
C SER A 325 19.81 10.06 30.43
N PRO A 326 20.92 9.31 30.61
CA PRO A 326 21.25 8.13 29.79
C PRO A 326 20.35 6.92 30.13
N ALA A 327 19.05 7.15 30.27
CA ALA A 327 18.07 6.10 30.46
C ALA A 327 17.90 5.32 29.15
N THR A 328 17.63 4.02 29.28
CA THR A 328 17.36 3.14 28.14
C THR A 328 16.14 3.64 27.36
N ASP A 329 16.28 3.64 26.04
CA ASP A 329 15.18 3.91 25.12
C ASP A 329 14.02 2.96 25.39
N THR A 330 12.81 3.52 25.51
CA THR A 330 11.59 2.73 25.68
C THR A 330 10.80 2.74 24.38
N TYR A 331 10.53 1.55 23.86
CA TYR A 331 9.70 1.38 22.68
C TYR A 331 8.29 0.96 23.09
N ARG A 332 7.28 1.56 22.44
CA ARG A 332 5.88 1.16 22.58
C ARG A 332 5.26 0.98 21.21
N ARG A 333 4.54 -0.12 21.04
CA ARG A 333 3.84 -0.46 19.80
C ARG A 333 2.37 -0.02 19.90
N PHE A 334 1.87 0.57 18.83
CA PHE A 334 0.48 0.97 18.70
C PHE A 334 -0.06 0.52 17.36
N ILE A 335 -1.37 0.28 17.32
CA ILE A 335 -2.15 0.27 16.09
C ILE A 335 -3.06 1.49 16.17
N ASP A 336 -2.83 2.48 15.33
CA ASP A 336 -3.69 3.65 15.21
C ASP A 336 -4.86 3.28 14.30
N ILE A 337 -6.07 3.20 14.86
CA ILE A 337 -7.30 2.85 14.13
C ILE A 337 -8.18 4.11 14.05
N SER A 338 -8.18 4.76 12.89
CA SER A 338 -8.95 5.98 12.65
C SER A 338 -10.29 5.62 12.03
N ILE A 339 -11.40 5.90 12.73
CA ILE A 339 -12.76 5.62 12.24
C ILE A 339 -13.52 6.94 12.18
N PRO A 340 -13.78 7.52 10.98
CA PRO A 340 -14.41 8.82 10.89
C PRO A 340 -15.84 8.80 11.42
N ILE A 341 -16.27 9.92 12.00
CA ILE A 341 -17.66 10.10 12.43
C ILE A 341 -18.52 10.34 11.19
N VAL A 342 -19.41 9.41 10.90
CA VAL A 342 -20.45 9.56 9.87
C VAL A 342 -21.85 9.60 10.50
N GLY A 343 -22.84 10.06 9.72
CA GLY A 343 -24.24 10.05 10.16
C GLY A 343 -24.70 8.65 10.57
N GLY A 344 -25.34 8.52 11.73
CA GLY A 344 -25.84 7.24 12.25
C GLY A 344 -24.80 6.35 12.95
N LEU A 345 -23.50 6.58 12.78
CA LEU A 345 -22.46 5.78 13.45
C LEU A 345 -22.20 6.29 14.89
N GLN A 346 -22.47 5.44 15.88
CA GLN A 346 -22.28 5.75 17.31
C GLN A 346 -21.08 5.02 17.93
N CYS A 347 -20.77 3.84 17.43
CA CYS A 347 -19.69 3.01 17.94
C CYS A 347 -19.17 2.04 16.88
N ALA A 348 -17.97 1.53 17.09
CA ALA A 348 -17.35 0.52 16.25
C ALA A 348 -16.53 -0.46 17.09
N ARG A 349 -16.36 -1.69 16.59
CA ARG A 349 -15.51 -2.72 17.17
C ARG A 349 -14.39 -3.05 16.20
N ALA A 350 -13.14 -2.84 16.62
CA ALA A 350 -11.97 -3.33 15.91
C ALA A 350 -11.69 -4.77 16.34
N SER A 351 -11.44 -5.68 15.39
CA SER A 351 -11.13 -7.09 15.64
C SER A 351 -10.00 -7.56 14.73
N GLN A 352 -9.26 -8.57 15.17
CA GLN A 352 -8.28 -9.30 14.35
C GLN A 352 -8.74 -10.75 14.17
N GLN A 353 -8.33 -11.39 13.07
CA GLN A 353 -8.54 -12.82 12.91
C GLN A 353 -7.48 -13.60 13.68
N ASP A 354 -7.87 -14.66 14.38
CA ASP A 354 -6.94 -15.62 14.95
C ASP A 354 -6.45 -16.64 13.90
N THR A 355 -5.59 -17.58 14.31
CA THR A 355 -5.04 -18.63 13.44
C THR A 355 -6.08 -19.59 12.88
N ARG A 356 -7.32 -19.55 13.39
CA ARG A 356 -8.47 -20.34 12.93
C ARG A 356 -9.45 -19.49 12.12
N GLY A 357 -9.12 -18.23 11.86
CA GLY A 357 -9.96 -17.27 11.13
C GLY A 357 -11.09 -16.65 11.96
N ALA A 358 -11.14 -16.89 13.28
CA ALA A 358 -12.17 -16.32 14.14
C ALA A 358 -11.85 -14.86 14.51
N ASN A 359 -12.87 -14.00 14.54
CA ASN A 359 -12.72 -12.59 14.88
C ASN A 359 -12.57 -12.38 16.40
N VAL A 360 -11.39 -11.96 16.83
CA VAL A 360 -11.05 -11.62 18.22
C VAL A 360 -11.07 -10.09 18.39
N PRO A 361 -11.86 -9.53 19.32
CA PRO A 361 -11.96 -8.09 19.50
C PRO A 361 -10.68 -7.50 20.11
N LEU A 362 -10.18 -6.43 19.47
CA LEU A 362 -9.01 -5.67 19.91
C LEU A 362 -9.37 -4.43 20.72
N ALA A 363 -10.39 -3.69 20.27
CA ALA A 363 -10.80 -2.43 20.88
C ALA A 363 -12.24 -2.06 20.49
N LEU A 364 -12.87 -1.26 21.36
CA LEU A 364 -14.12 -0.57 21.05
C LEU A 364 -13.86 0.93 20.87
N PHE A 365 -14.57 1.54 19.95
CA PHE A 365 -14.53 2.98 19.70
C PHE A 365 -15.94 3.55 19.82
N LYS A 366 -16.07 4.73 20.43
CA LYS A 366 -17.36 5.43 20.59
C LYS A 366 -17.27 6.87 20.13
N ARG A 367 -18.42 7.41 19.72
CA ARG A 367 -18.54 8.79 19.28
C ARG A 367 -18.28 9.76 20.45
N PRO A 368 -17.25 10.61 20.38
CA PRO A 368 -17.06 11.70 21.34
C PRO A 368 -18.09 12.82 21.09
N SER A 369 -18.25 13.73 22.05
CA SER A 369 -19.11 14.92 21.89
C SER A 369 -18.58 15.90 20.84
N THR A 370 -17.26 15.91 20.63
CA THR A 370 -16.54 16.71 19.63
C THR A 370 -15.42 15.85 19.03
N GLY A 371 -15.03 16.11 17.79
CA GLY A 371 -13.95 15.36 17.12
C GLY A 371 -14.29 14.99 15.67
N ARG A 372 -13.30 14.43 14.98
CA ARG A 372 -13.39 13.93 13.60
C ARG A 372 -13.56 12.41 13.55
N TYR A 373 -13.08 11.70 14.57
CA TYR A 373 -13.05 10.24 14.65
C TYR A 373 -13.77 9.71 15.89
N LEU A 374 -14.25 8.47 15.79
CA LEU A 374 -14.60 7.70 16.98
C LEU A 374 -13.35 7.57 17.86
N SER A 375 -13.54 7.68 19.16
CA SER A 375 -12.47 7.67 20.15
C SER A 375 -12.44 6.35 20.90
N LEU A 376 -11.24 5.89 21.23
CA LEU A 376 -10.99 4.65 21.95
C LEU A 376 -11.80 4.63 23.26
N TRP A 377 -12.59 3.58 23.42
CA TRP A 377 -13.28 3.26 24.66
C TRP A 377 -12.29 2.57 25.60
N SER A 378 -11.91 3.25 26.67
CA SER A 378 -10.91 2.76 27.61
C SER A 378 -11.54 2.25 28.90
N VAL A 379 -10.81 1.44 29.65
CA VAL A 379 -11.25 0.95 30.97
C VAL A 379 -11.56 2.11 31.93
N ARG A 380 -10.78 3.20 31.85
CA ARG A 380 -10.97 4.46 32.60
C ARG A 380 -10.49 5.66 31.76
N SER A 381 -10.98 6.86 32.06
CA SER A 381 -10.58 8.11 31.37
C SER A 381 -9.13 8.56 31.61
N SER A 382 -8.40 7.91 32.52
CA SER A 382 -6.98 8.18 32.79
C SER A 382 -6.03 7.15 32.19
N ASN A 383 -6.53 6.01 31.66
CA ASN A 383 -5.70 4.89 31.20
C ASN A 383 -6.00 4.56 29.73
N ALA A 384 -4.95 4.40 28.91
CA ALA A 384 -5.07 4.03 27.50
C ALA A 384 -5.47 2.56 27.25
N ALA A 385 -5.61 1.74 28.29
CA ALA A 385 -6.03 0.34 28.16
C ALA A 385 -7.42 0.23 27.50
N PRO A 386 -7.55 -0.47 26.36
CA PRO A 386 -8.83 -0.69 25.69
C PRO A 386 -9.82 -1.41 26.62
N SER A 387 -11.07 -0.94 26.66
CA SER A 387 -12.18 -1.70 27.23
C SER A 387 -12.90 -2.45 26.14
N LEU A 388 -13.05 -3.77 26.32
CA LEU A 388 -13.85 -4.63 25.45
C LEU A 388 -15.31 -4.76 25.91
N ASN A 389 -15.68 -4.10 27.01
CA ASN A 389 -17.05 -4.08 27.50
C ASN A 389 -17.75 -2.78 27.05
N PRO A 390 -18.77 -2.84 26.17
CA PRO A 390 -19.47 -1.65 25.70
C PRO A 390 -20.26 -0.95 26.82
N ALA A 391 -20.62 -1.65 27.90
CA ALA A 391 -21.39 -1.11 29.01
C ALA A 391 -20.52 -0.43 30.08
N SER A 392 -19.22 -0.76 30.17
CA SER A 392 -18.32 -0.24 31.20
C SER A 392 -17.02 0.31 30.63
N GLY A 393 -16.74 1.58 30.88
CA GLY A 393 -15.54 2.26 30.43
C GLY A 393 -15.76 3.77 30.34
N ALA A 394 -14.82 4.47 29.73
CA ALA A 394 -14.92 5.90 29.48
C ALA A 394 -14.13 6.31 28.23
N LEU A 395 -14.55 7.41 27.63
CA LEU A 395 -13.73 8.13 26.67
C LEU A 395 -12.66 8.93 27.42
N ARG A 396 -11.42 8.87 26.92
CA ARG A 396 -10.30 9.68 27.42
C ARG A 396 -10.27 11.09 26.83
N GLY A 397 -10.90 11.28 25.68
CA GLY A 397 -10.84 12.50 24.88
C GLY A 397 -11.43 12.26 23.49
N ALA A 398 -11.37 13.29 22.65
CA ALA A 398 -11.72 13.22 21.24
C ALA A 398 -10.54 12.72 20.40
N ASP A 399 -10.84 12.11 19.25
CA ASP A 399 -9.87 11.64 18.24
C ASP A 399 -8.77 10.70 18.75
N LEU A 400 -9.06 9.94 19.81
CA LEU A 400 -8.11 8.97 20.36
C LEU A 400 -8.16 7.66 19.57
N VAL A 401 -7.29 7.55 18.57
CA VAL A 401 -7.24 6.41 17.63
C VAL A 401 -6.23 5.33 18.02
N ALA A 402 -5.30 5.61 18.92
CA ALA A 402 -4.17 4.74 19.22
C ALA A 402 -4.54 3.59 20.17
N VAL A 403 -4.42 2.35 19.70
CA VAL A 403 -4.59 1.12 20.48
C VAL A 403 -3.21 0.58 20.89
N PRO A 404 -2.88 0.50 22.19
CA PRO A 404 -1.61 -0.06 22.62
C PRO A 404 -1.55 -1.57 22.34
N VAL A 405 -0.44 -2.03 21.76
CA VAL A 405 -0.17 -3.45 21.54
C VAL A 405 0.78 -3.92 22.65
N PRO A 406 0.52 -5.07 23.29
CA PRO A 406 1.47 -5.67 24.24
C PRO A 406 2.85 -5.87 23.58
N ASN A 407 3.91 -5.66 24.36
CA ASN A 407 5.28 -5.86 23.87
C ASN A 407 5.58 -7.33 23.60
#